data_AF-A0A0Q5LWG8-F1
#
_entry.id   AF-A0A0Q5LWG8-F1
#
_cell.length_a   1.000
_cell.length_b   1.000
_cell.length_c   1.000
_cell.angle_alpha   90.00
_cell.angle_beta   90.00
_cell.angle_gamma   90.00
#
_symmetry.space_group_name_H-M   'P 1'
#
loop_
_entity.id
_entity.type
_entity.pdbx_description
1 polymer ?
#
loop_
_entity_poly.entity_id
_entity_poly.type
_entity_poly.pdbx_seq_one_letter_code
_entity_poly.pdbx_strand_id
1 'polypeptide(L)'
;STICTAPYTLTQADIDAGHIDNTAVATGNDPDNNTVTSNNSTVTLPTPPTPALALNKTANTATISAAGQVITYTFTVTNTGNVTLTDVAVAEQSFSGTGTSLTLTCPADTTLAAGQSLTCTADYQTTDDDFAAGSITNTADATGVDPTGTSVTSTESSAIVTSAAAATAPPAPPAADGSLAETGGTFPSWLAPLAGLLVLAGLGLIVIVIIRRRTNKRTN
;
A
#
# COMPACT_ATOMS: atom_id res chain seq x y z
N SER A 1 45.90 25.30 32.01
CA SER A 1 44.86 24.26 31.83
C SER A 1 45.06 23.63 30.47
N THR A 2 44.68 22.36 30.30
CA THR A 2 44.73 21.64 29.03
C THR A 2 43.30 21.24 28.67
N ILE A 3 42.92 21.37 27.41
CA ILE A 3 41.62 20.95 26.89
C ILE A 3 41.85 19.73 26.01
N CYS A 4 41.15 18.64 26.32
CA CYS A 4 41.12 17.42 25.51
C CYS A 4 39.70 17.23 24.98
N THR A 5 39.57 16.99 23.68
CA THR A 5 38.27 16.73 23.03
C THR A 5 38.35 15.43 22.25
N ALA A 6 37.25 14.67 22.25
CA ALA A 6 37.08 13.47 21.45
C ALA A 6 35.65 13.46 20.90
N PRO A 7 35.44 13.30 19.57
CA PRO A 7 34.11 13.10 19.03
C PRO A 7 33.58 11.70 19.39
N TYR A 8 32.26 11.59 19.59
CA TYR A 8 31.57 10.32 19.75
C TYR A 8 30.42 10.25 18.75
N THR A 9 30.31 9.14 18.03
CA THR A 9 29.19 8.85 17.12
C THR A 9 28.21 7.95 17.85
N LEU A 10 26.99 8.43 18.07
CA LEU A 10 25.93 7.64 18.69
C LEU A 10 25.64 6.39 17.84
N THR A 11 25.46 5.27 18.53
CA THR A 11 25.05 4.00 17.94
C THR A 11 23.59 3.71 18.26
N GLN A 12 22.99 2.76 17.55
CA GLN A 12 21.63 2.31 17.88
C GLN A 12 21.55 1.71 19.29
N ALA A 13 22.58 0.98 19.72
CA ALA A 13 22.66 0.42 21.06
C ALA A 13 22.64 1.52 22.15
N ASP A 14 23.24 2.68 21.88
CA ASP A 14 23.18 3.82 22.81
C ASP A 14 21.75 4.38 22.92
N ILE A 15 21.05 4.50 21.79
CA ILE A 15 19.67 4.98 21.77
C ILE A 15 18.75 3.99 22.50
N ASP A 16 18.94 2.69 22.24
CA ASP A 16 18.19 1.61 22.89
C ASP A 16 18.46 1.55 24.41
N ALA A 17 19.66 1.93 24.86
CA ALA A 17 20.02 2.03 26.28
C ALA A 17 19.42 3.26 26.99
N GLY A 18 18.89 4.23 26.25
CA GLY A 18 18.22 5.42 26.80
C GLY A 18 19.15 6.49 27.40
N HIS A 19 20.45 6.22 27.52
CA HIS A 19 21.47 7.18 27.92
C HIS A 19 22.89 6.69 27.61
N ILE A 20 23.84 7.61 27.60
CA ILE A 20 25.28 7.34 27.55
C ILE A 20 25.95 8.03 28.73
N ASP A 21 26.77 7.30 29.48
CA ASP A 21 27.65 7.86 30.50
C ASP A 21 29.09 7.99 29.99
N ASN A 22 29.64 9.20 30.05
CA ASN A 22 31.05 9.46 29.78
C ASN A 22 31.75 9.84 31.08
N THR A 23 32.64 8.96 31.55
CA THR A 23 33.43 9.18 32.77
C THR A 23 34.90 9.37 32.44
N ALA A 24 35.46 10.49 32.88
CA ALA A 24 36.87 10.84 32.68
C ALA A 24 37.62 10.99 34.01
N VAL A 25 38.92 10.69 33.95
CA VAL A 25 39.89 10.87 35.03
C VAL A 25 41.14 11.50 34.43
N ALA A 26 41.73 12.48 35.11
CA ALA A 26 43.00 13.08 34.75
C ALA A 26 44.12 12.54 35.65
N THR A 27 45.29 12.30 35.06
CA THR A 27 46.50 11.95 35.80
C THR A 27 47.63 12.92 35.47
N GLY A 28 48.56 13.09 36.41
CA GLY A 28 49.76 13.89 36.23
C GLY A 28 50.84 13.47 37.22
N ASN A 29 52.06 13.99 37.07
CA ASN A 29 53.14 13.76 38.02
C ASN A 29 53.50 15.05 38.77
N ASP A 30 53.80 14.95 40.06
CA ASP A 30 54.35 16.04 40.86
C ASP A 30 55.87 16.23 40.59
N PRO A 31 56.54 17.26 41.18
CA PRO A 31 57.97 17.47 40.99
C PRO A 31 58.88 16.33 41.48
N ASP A 32 58.40 15.50 42.41
CA ASP A 32 59.10 14.32 42.93
C ASP A 32 58.80 13.06 42.09
N ASN A 33 58.08 13.22 40.98
CA ASN A 33 57.69 12.19 40.03
C ASN A 33 56.68 11.16 40.60
N ASN A 34 55.87 11.56 41.59
CA ASN A 34 54.73 10.77 42.05
C ASN A 34 53.50 11.05 41.18
N THR A 35 52.73 10.01 40.85
CA THR A 35 51.48 10.16 40.09
C THR A 35 50.33 10.63 40.98
N VAL A 36 49.66 11.69 40.55
CA VAL A 36 48.42 12.22 41.14
C VAL A 36 47.27 11.96 40.18
N THR A 37 46.11 11.56 40.71
CA THR A 37 44.91 11.22 39.94
C THR A 37 43.73 12.06 40.44
N SER A 38 42.94 12.60 39.52
CA SER A 38 41.72 13.34 39.87
C SER A 38 40.61 12.39 40.37
N ASN A 39 39.55 12.94 40.94
CA ASN A 39 38.28 12.23 41.03
C ASN A 39 37.71 11.94 39.62
N ASN A 40 36.76 11.00 39.56
CA ASN A 40 35.93 10.80 38.38
C ASN A 40 35.08 12.04 38.11
N SER A 41 35.01 12.41 36.84
CA SER A 41 34.05 13.39 36.32
C SER A 41 33.18 12.67 35.30
N THR A 42 31.87 12.58 35.57
CA THR A 42 30.91 11.90 34.70
C THR A 42 29.95 12.91 34.09
N VAL A 43 29.66 12.74 32.81
CA VAL A 43 28.56 13.41 32.11
C VAL A 43 27.64 12.34 31.55
N THR A 44 26.35 12.45 31.86
CA THR A 44 25.29 11.60 31.31
C THR A 44 24.60 12.35 30.18
N LEU A 45 24.54 11.74 29.01
CA LEU A 45 23.78 12.21 27.86
C LEU A 45 22.51 11.35 27.72
N PRO A 46 21.31 11.87 28.01
CA PRO A 46 20.07 11.12 27.81
C PRO A 46 19.74 10.97 26.32
N THR A 47 19.22 9.81 25.94
CA THR A 47 18.70 9.49 24.60
C THR A 47 17.25 9.02 24.74
N PRO A 48 16.28 9.95 24.92
CA PRO A 48 14.91 9.58 25.26
C PRO A 48 14.27 8.67 24.18
N PRO A 49 13.68 7.53 24.57
CA PRO A 49 13.05 6.62 23.63
C PRO A 49 11.74 7.20 23.11
N THR A 50 11.52 7.08 21.81
CA THR A 50 10.29 7.43 21.09
C THR A 50 9.91 6.24 20.21
N PRO A 51 9.42 5.14 20.81
CA PRO A 51 9.00 3.98 20.04
C PRO A 51 7.74 4.29 19.23
N ALA A 52 7.67 3.81 17.99
CA ALA A 52 6.50 3.97 17.13
C ALA A 52 6.45 2.90 16.04
N LEU A 53 5.25 2.46 15.70
CA LEU A 53 4.98 1.51 14.62
C LEU A 53 3.95 2.08 13.65
N ALA A 54 4.13 1.75 12.38
CA ALA A 54 3.15 1.97 11.33
C ALA A 54 2.86 0.66 10.60
N LEU A 55 1.59 0.41 10.31
CA LEU A 55 1.15 -0.70 9.47
C LEU A 55 0.55 -0.16 8.17
N ASN A 56 0.96 -0.72 7.05
CA ASN A 56 0.31 -0.52 5.75
C ASN A 56 -0.21 -1.86 5.22
N LYS A 57 -1.52 -1.98 5.09
CA LYS A 57 -2.22 -3.15 4.59
C LYS A 57 -2.72 -2.90 3.18
N THR A 58 -2.41 -3.82 2.27
CA THR A 58 -2.82 -3.74 0.87
C THR A 58 -3.31 -5.09 0.37
N ALA A 59 -4.09 -5.09 -0.71
CA ALA A 59 -4.49 -6.27 -1.44
C ALA A 59 -3.93 -6.20 -2.86
N ASN A 60 -3.59 -7.35 -3.45
CA ASN A 60 -3.08 -7.44 -4.82
C ASN A 60 -4.12 -7.05 -5.89
N THR A 61 -5.40 -7.00 -5.53
CA THR A 61 -6.51 -6.55 -6.38
C THR A 61 -7.44 -5.62 -5.61
N ALA A 62 -8.02 -4.66 -6.30
CA ALA A 62 -9.10 -3.83 -5.76
C ALA A 62 -10.49 -4.45 -6.03
N THR A 63 -10.58 -5.43 -6.94
CA THR A 63 -11.85 -6.03 -7.34
C THR A 63 -11.86 -7.55 -7.33
N ILE A 64 -13.01 -8.12 -6.95
CA ILE A 64 -13.36 -9.54 -7.07
C ILE A 64 -14.07 -9.74 -8.40
N SER A 65 -13.53 -10.64 -9.22
CA SER A 65 -14.03 -10.95 -10.57
C SER A 65 -14.86 -12.22 -10.60
N ALA A 66 -14.64 -13.16 -9.68
CA ALA A 66 -15.39 -14.39 -9.51
C ALA A 66 -15.23 -14.93 -8.08
N ALA A 67 -16.17 -15.77 -7.65
CA ALA A 67 -15.97 -16.62 -6.47
C ALA A 67 -14.82 -17.61 -6.69
N GLY A 68 -14.13 -17.99 -5.63
CA GLY A 68 -12.95 -18.85 -5.66
C GLY A 68 -11.66 -18.14 -6.07
N GLN A 69 -11.71 -16.83 -6.35
CA GLN A 69 -10.53 -16.01 -6.63
C GLN A 69 -9.64 -15.90 -5.39
N VAL A 70 -8.33 -15.97 -5.56
CA VAL A 70 -7.37 -15.74 -4.48
C VAL A 70 -7.00 -14.25 -4.42
N ILE A 71 -7.18 -13.65 -3.24
CA ILE A 71 -6.71 -12.32 -2.88
C ILE A 71 -5.49 -12.51 -1.98
N THR A 72 -4.37 -11.89 -2.34
CA THR A 72 -3.16 -11.86 -1.51
C THR A 72 -3.10 -10.52 -0.80
N TYR A 73 -3.21 -10.54 0.53
CA TYR A 73 -2.99 -9.39 1.39
C TYR A 73 -1.51 -9.25 1.73
N THR A 74 -1.01 -8.03 1.67
CA THR A 74 0.36 -7.67 2.05
C THR A 74 0.32 -6.67 3.19
N PHE A 75 1.07 -6.96 4.25
CA PHE A 75 1.15 -6.19 5.49
C PHE A 75 2.58 -5.72 5.67
N THR A 76 2.84 -4.44 5.44
CA THR A 76 4.16 -3.86 5.67
C THR A 76 4.15 -3.15 7.01
N VAL A 77 4.93 -3.67 7.95
CA VAL A 77 5.14 -3.06 9.27
C VAL A 77 6.45 -2.29 9.24
N THR A 78 6.42 -1.04 9.70
CA THR A 78 7.59 -0.15 9.74
C THR A 78 7.79 0.39 11.14
N ASN A 79 9.02 0.31 11.65
CA ASN A 79 9.42 1.03 12.86
C ASN A 79 9.69 2.49 12.52
N THR A 80 8.77 3.37 12.91
CA THR A 80 8.86 4.82 12.69
C THR A 80 9.44 5.55 13.91
N GLY A 81 9.80 4.82 14.96
CA GLY A 81 10.44 5.33 16.17
C GLY A 81 11.97 5.43 16.06
N ASN A 82 12.62 5.69 17.19
CA ASN A 82 14.08 5.81 17.29
C ASN A 82 14.77 4.63 18.00
N VAL A 83 14.00 3.72 18.61
CA VAL A 83 14.52 2.52 19.30
C VAL A 83 14.24 1.26 18.50
N THR A 84 15.06 0.24 18.69
CA THR A 84 14.82 -1.09 18.12
C THR A 84 13.58 -1.72 18.75
N LEU A 85 12.69 -2.27 17.91
CA LEU A 85 11.50 -3.00 18.33
C LEU A 85 11.69 -4.49 18.08
N THR A 86 11.23 -5.31 19.02
CA THR A 86 11.27 -6.77 18.97
C THR A 86 9.85 -7.34 19.02
N ASP A 87 9.71 -8.65 18.81
CA ASP A 87 8.43 -9.37 18.83
C ASP A 87 7.36 -8.69 17.95
N VAL A 88 7.78 -8.17 16.78
CA VAL A 88 6.87 -7.48 15.88
C VAL A 88 5.90 -8.48 15.25
N ALA A 89 4.60 -8.24 15.44
CA ALA A 89 3.54 -9.11 14.96
C ALA A 89 2.37 -8.29 14.41
N VAL A 90 1.69 -8.84 13.39
CA VAL A 90 0.44 -8.28 12.86
C VAL A 90 -0.73 -9.02 13.49
N ALA A 91 -1.71 -8.27 14.00
CA ALA A 91 -2.94 -8.83 14.54
C ALA A 91 -4.14 -8.39 13.69
N GLU A 92 -4.93 -9.35 13.24
CA GLU A 92 -6.19 -9.09 12.57
C GLU A 92 -7.24 -8.60 13.59
N GLN A 93 -7.91 -7.50 13.26
CA GLN A 93 -8.94 -6.88 14.11
C GLN A 93 -10.35 -7.23 13.60
N SER A 94 -10.59 -7.00 12.31
CA SER A 94 -11.85 -7.38 11.67
C SER A 94 -11.63 -7.82 10.23
N PHE A 95 -12.29 -8.92 9.88
CA PHE A 95 -12.28 -9.46 8.54
C PHE A 95 -13.69 -9.89 8.16
N SER A 96 -14.22 -9.35 7.06
CA SER A 96 -15.58 -9.62 6.62
C SER A 96 -15.71 -10.80 5.67
N GLY A 97 -14.60 -11.43 5.28
CA GLY A 97 -14.61 -12.57 4.36
C GLY A 97 -15.18 -13.84 5.01
N THR A 98 -15.95 -14.59 4.23
CA THR A 98 -16.67 -15.81 4.65
C THR A 98 -15.98 -17.12 4.23
N GLY A 99 -14.87 -17.03 3.49
CA GLY A 99 -14.10 -18.13 2.93
C GLY A 99 -13.03 -18.69 3.84
N THR A 100 -11.84 -18.91 3.30
CA THR A 100 -10.72 -19.50 4.04
C THR A 100 -10.23 -18.57 5.15
N SER A 101 -9.80 -19.14 6.28
CA SER A 101 -9.15 -18.35 7.33
C SER A 101 -7.83 -17.76 6.83
N LEU A 102 -7.56 -16.50 7.18
CA LEU A 102 -6.30 -15.83 6.85
C LEU A 102 -5.15 -16.43 7.68
N THR A 103 -4.21 -17.08 7.02
CA THR A 103 -2.97 -17.54 7.66
C THR A 103 -1.84 -16.57 7.32
N LEU A 104 -1.36 -15.81 8.30
CA LEU A 104 -0.26 -14.88 8.10
C LEU A 104 1.08 -15.63 8.02
N THR A 105 1.86 -15.29 7.01
CA THR A 105 3.25 -15.72 6.84
C THR A 105 4.14 -14.49 6.97
N CYS A 106 4.94 -14.46 8.04
CA CYS A 106 5.92 -13.40 8.32
C CYS A 106 7.35 -13.96 8.26
N PRO A 107 8.37 -13.10 8.10
CA PRO A 107 9.76 -13.49 8.28
C PRO A 107 10.03 -14.05 9.69
N ALA A 108 11.03 -14.91 9.82
CA ALA A 108 11.42 -15.47 11.12
C ALA A 108 12.03 -14.42 12.06
N ASP A 109 12.71 -13.42 11.49
CA ASP A 109 13.20 -12.26 12.25
C ASP A 109 12.12 -11.18 12.28
N THR A 110 11.65 -10.88 13.48
CA THR A 110 10.65 -9.86 13.78
C THR A 110 11.25 -8.67 14.51
N THR A 111 12.57 -8.48 14.42
CA THR A 111 13.27 -7.33 14.97
C THR A 111 13.34 -6.20 13.95
N LEU A 112 12.92 -5.00 14.34
CA LEU A 112 12.99 -3.80 13.51
C LEU A 112 13.83 -2.72 14.20
N ALA A 113 15.03 -2.47 13.71
CA ALA A 113 15.74 -1.24 14.02
C ALA A 113 14.96 -0.01 13.52
N ALA A 114 15.29 1.18 14.03
CA ALA A 114 14.67 2.43 13.59
C ALA A 114 14.72 2.58 12.06
N GLY A 115 13.57 2.84 11.44
CA GLY A 115 13.42 3.01 9.99
C GLY A 115 13.39 1.71 9.17
N GLN A 116 13.53 0.53 9.79
CA GLN A 116 13.39 -0.76 9.11
C GLN A 116 11.92 -1.17 8.97
N SER A 117 11.68 -2.06 8.01
CA SER A 117 10.37 -2.65 7.75
C SER A 117 10.45 -4.17 7.59
N LEU A 118 9.37 -4.85 7.94
CA LEU A 118 9.13 -6.25 7.57
C LEU A 118 7.80 -6.37 6.83
N THR A 119 7.66 -7.44 6.05
CA THR A 119 6.45 -7.69 5.27
C THR A 119 5.90 -9.07 5.58
N CYS A 120 4.65 -9.13 6.03
CA CYS A 120 3.87 -10.35 6.14
C CYS A 120 2.88 -10.45 4.98
N THR A 121 2.48 -11.68 4.64
CA THR A 121 1.47 -11.95 3.60
C THR A 121 0.42 -12.94 4.10
N ALA A 122 -0.79 -12.85 3.57
CA ALA A 122 -1.85 -13.82 3.79
C ALA A 122 -2.70 -13.98 2.53
N ASP A 123 -2.97 -15.22 2.14
CA ASP A 123 -3.85 -15.53 1.02
C ASP A 123 -5.27 -15.82 1.52
N TYR A 124 -6.25 -15.35 0.74
CA TYR A 124 -7.66 -15.53 0.99
C TYR A 124 -8.38 -15.99 -0.27
N GLN A 125 -9.10 -17.10 -0.20
CA GLN A 125 -9.96 -17.55 -1.29
C GLN A 125 -11.39 -17.04 -1.10
N THR A 126 -11.89 -16.28 -2.07
CA THR A 126 -13.24 -15.71 -2.05
C THR A 126 -14.33 -16.77 -2.20
N THR A 127 -15.52 -16.48 -1.69
CA THR A 127 -16.73 -17.32 -1.84
C THR A 127 -17.80 -16.60 -2.67
N ASP A 128 -18.89 -17.31 -2.98
CA ASP A 128 -20.08 -16.72 -3.59
C ASP A 128 -20.75 -15.69 -2.65
N ASP A 129 -20.72 -15.93 -1.34
CA ASP A 129 -21.27 -15.01 -0.33
C ASP A 129 -20.48 -13.69 -0.29
N ASP A 130 -19.15 -13.73 -0.43
CA ASP A 130 -18.33 -12.53 -0.52
C ASP A 130 -18.66 -11.70 -1.77
N PHE A 131 -18.89 -12.39 -2.90
CA PHE A 131 -19.26 -11.73 -4.15
C PHE A 131 -20.63 -11.06 -4.02
N ALA A 132 -21.60 -11.74 -3.39
CA ALA A 132 -22.94 -11.23 -3.10
C ALA A 132 -22.94 -10.08 -2.08
N ALA A 133 -22.02 -10.09 -1.10
CA ALA A 133 -21.87 -9.03 -0.10
C ALA A 133 -21.39 -7.69 -0.69
N GLY A 134 -20.82 -7.69 -1.90
CA GLY A 134 -20.42 -6.46 -2.60
C GLY A 134 -19.01 -5.97 -2.27
N SER A 135 -18.47 -6.31 -1.10
CA SER A 135 -17.10 -5.99 -0.71
C SER A 135 -16.59 -6.85 0.44
N ILE A 136 -15.27 -7.06 0.46
CA ILE A 136 -14.53 -7.62 1.59
C ILE A 136 -13.69 -6.52 2.21
N THR A 137 -13.85 -6.32 3.52
CA THR A 137 -13.00 -5.44 4.32
C THR A 137 -12.06 -6.28 5.18
N ASN A 138 -10.82 -5.82 5.28
CA ASN A 138 -9.82 -6.47 6.10
C ASN A 138 -9.03 -5.41 6.88
N THR A 139 -9.11 -5.43 8.21
CA THR A 139 -8.53 -4.42 9.11
C THR A 139 -7.63 -5.10 10.14
N ALA A 140 -6.38 -4.64 10.24
CA ALA A 140 -5.39 -5.14 11.18
C ALA A 140 -4.64 -3.99 11.84
N ASP A 141 -3.95 -4.29 12.94
CA ASP A 141 -2.89 -3.47 13.53
C ASP A 141 -1.60 -4.27 13.64
N ALA A 142 -0.52 -3.59 14.05
CA ALA A 142 0.76 -4.21 14.34
C ALA A 142 1.18 -3.89 15.77
N THR A 143 1.82 -4.84 16.41
CA THR A 143 2.38 -4.74 17.76
C THR A 143 3.88 -4.99 17.72
N GLY A 144 4.58 -4.49 18.73
CA GLY A 144 5.98 -4.79 19.00
C GLY A 144 6.36 -4.38 20.42
N VAL A 145 7.57 -4.69 20.84
CA VAL A 145 8.10 -4.46 22.19
C VAL A 145 9.37 -3.63 22.10
N ASP A 146 9.43 -2.52 22.85
CA ASP A 146 10.60 -1.65 22.91
C ASP A 146 11.71 -2.22 23.84
N PRO A 147 12.92 -1.63 23.88
CA PRO A 147 14.02 -2.15 24.70
C PRO A 147 13.75 -2.13 26.21
N THR A 148 12.73 -1.38 26.67
CA THR A 148 12.31 -1.35 28.07
C THR A 148 11.27 -2.42 28.41
N GLY A 149 10.81 -3.19 27.41
CA GLY A 149 9.76 -4.18 27.55
C GLY A 149 8.35 -3.63 27.40
N THR A 150 8.20 -2.36 26.98
CA THR A 150 6.89 -1.73 26.79
C THR A 150 6.33 -2.08 25.42
N SER A 151 5.08 -2.53 25.37
CA SER A 151 4.38 -2.80 24.11
C SER A 151 3.98 -1.52 23.39
N VAL A 152 4.10 -1.55 22.07
CA VAL A 152 3.78 -0.47 21.15
C VAL A 152 2.81 -1.01 20.12
N THR A 153 1.76 -0.26 19.82
CA THR A 153 0.75 -0.64 18.83
C THR A 153 0.64 0.44 17.76
N SER A 154 0.57 0.02 16.50
CA SER A 154 0.30 0.94 15.39
C SER A 154 -1.15 1.40 15.39
N THR A 155 -1.46 2.44 14.62
CA THR A 155 -2.84 2.65 14.18
C THR A 155 -3.30 1.48 13.31
N GLU A 156 -4.61 1.25 13.25
CA GLU A 156 -5.19 0.27 12.34
C GLU A 156 -4.95 0.63 10.87
N SER A 157 -4.87 -0.40 10.02
CA SER A 157 -4.80 -0.28 8.58
C SER A 157 -5.83 -1.21 7.93
N SER A 158 -6.61 -0.67 6.98
CA SER A 158 -7.69 -1.38 6.32
C SER A 158 -7.47 -1.48 4.80
N ALA A 159 -7.74 -2.67 4.25
CA ALA A 159 -7.87 -2.89 2.82
C ALA A 159 -9.31 -3.25 2.48
N ILE A 160 -9.82 -2.72 1.36
CA ILE A 160 -11.17 -2.98 0.86
C ILE A 160 -11.06 -3.50 -0.57
N VAL A 161 -11.69 -4.64 -0.84
CA VAL A 161 -11.80 -5.23 -2.17
C VAL A 161 -13.28 -5.32 -2.52
N THR A 162 -13.72 -4.70 -3.62
CA THR A 162 -15.13 -4.67 -4.03
C THR A 162 -15.44 -5.77 -5.04
N SER A 163 -16.64 -6.33 -5.07
CA SER A 163 -17.02 -7.16 -6.21
C SER A 163 -17.32 -6.29 -7.42
N ALA A 164 -16.89 -6.75 -8.60
CA ALA A 164 -17.31 -6.11 -9.83
C ALA A 164 -18.82 -6.30 -9.95
N ALA A 165 -19.59 -5.21 -9.80
CA ALA A 165 -21.03 -5.25 -10.04
C ALA A 165 -21.26 -5.92 -11.40
N ALA A 166 -22.05 -6.99 -11.42
CA ALA A 166 -22.48 -7.58 -12.67
C ALA A 166 -23.08 -6.45 -13.50
N ALA A 167 -22.42 -6.09 -14.61
CA ALA A 167 -23.02 -5.19 -15.59
C ALA A 167 -24.36 -5.82 -15.92
N THR A 168 -25.45 -5.20 -15.50
CA THR A 168 -26.78 -5.65 -15.88
C THR A 168 -26.78 -5.66 -17.39
N ALA A 169 -26.86 -6.86 -17.98
CA ALA A 169 -27.08 -6.96 -19.41
C ALA A 169 -28.29 -6.08 -19.73
N PRO A 170 -28.24 -5.22 -20.77
CA PRO A 170 -29.43 -4.54 -21.25
C PRO A 170 -30.55 -5.57 -21.36
N PRO A 171 -31.80 -5.25 -20.94
CA PRO A 171 -32.89 -6.20 -21.02
C PRO A 171 -32.87 -6.82 -22.41
N ALA A 172 -32.89 -8.15 -22.48
CA ALA A 172 -32.92 -8.86 -23.75
C ALA A 172 -34.00 -8.19 -24.62
N PRO A 173 -33.71 -7.87 -25.90
CA PRO A 173 -34.75 -7.39 -26.81
C PRO A 173 -35.96 -8.32 -26.67
N PRO A 174 -37.19 -7.79 -26.58
CA PRO A 174 -38.37 -8.63 -26.52
C PRO A 174 -38.27 -9.68 -27.63
N ALA A 175 -38.56 -10.95 -27.29
CA ALA A 175 -38.55 -12.03 -28.27
C ALA A 175 -39.36 -11.56 -29.48
N ALA A 176 -38.76 -11.65 -30.67
CA ALA A 176 -39.49 -11.39 -31.89
C ALA A 176 -40.70 -12.33 -31.91
N ASP A 177 -41.90 -11.78 -31.67
CA ASP A 177 -43.09 -12.43 -32.19
C ASP A 177 -42.89 -12.52 -33.71
N GLY A 178 -43.35 -13.58 -34.34
CA GLY A 178 -43.10 -13.81 -35.77
C GLY A 178 -43.75 -12.80 -36.72
N SER A 179 -44.10 -11.59 -36.26
CA SER A 179 -44.63 -10.52 -37.07
C SER A 179 -43.49 -9.77 -37.76
N LEU A 180 -43.35 -9.98 -39.07
CA LEU A 180 -42.61 -9.06 -39.91
C LEU A 180 -43.29 -7.69 -39.81
N ALA A 181 -42.54 -6.62 -39.52
CA ALA A 181 -43.06 -5.28 -39.67
C ALA A 181 -43.51 -5.09 -41.13
N GLU A 182 -44.81 -4.91 -41.36
CA GLU A 182 -45.34 -4.46 -42.63
C GLU A 182 -44.74 -3.10 -42.98
N THR A 183 -43.75 -3.07 -43.87
CA THR A 183 -43.34 -1.83 -44.56
C THR A 183 -44.21 -1.57 -45.80
N GLY A 184 -45.41 -2.15 -45.85
CA GLY A 184 -46.41 -1.95 -46.90
C GLY A 184 -47.13 -0.62 -46.76
N GLY A 185 -46.40 0.49 -46.85
CA GLY A 185 -47.01 1.81 -46.99
C GLY A 185 -47.79 1.89 -48.30
N THR A 186 -49.11 1.92 -48.23
CA THR A 186 -49.96 2.26 -49.38
C THR A 186 -49.77 3.74 -49.72
N PHE A 187 -49.00 4.02 -50.77
CA PHE A 187 -48.89 5.36 -51.32
C PHE A 187 -50.15 5.71 -52.13
N PRO A 188 -50.77 6.90 -51.94
CA PRO A 188 -51.90 7.33 -52.75
C PRO A 188 -51.48 7.58 -54.21
N SER A 189 -52.33 7.13 -55.13
CA SER A 189 -52.08 6.85 -56.56
C SER A 189 -51.88 8.05 -57.49
N TRP A 190 -51.48 9.24 -57.00
CA TRP A 190 -51.42 10.46 -57.82
C TRP A 190 -50.01 11.07 -57.99
N LEU A 191 -48.95 10.41 -57.51
CA LEU A 191 -47.57 10.93 -57.59
C LEU A 191 -46.56 10.01 -58.33
N ALA A 192 -46.92 9.56 -59.53
CA ALA A 192 -45.94 9.16 -60.57
C ALA A 192 -46.38 9.84 -61.89
N PRO A 193 -45.50 10.41 -62.74
CA PRO A 193 -44.10 10.00 -63.03
C PRO A 193 -43.10 11.20 -63.07
N LEU A 194 -41.78 11.00 -63.03
CA LEU A 194 -40.95 10.77 -64.21
C LEU A 194 -39.69 9.99 -63.84
N ALA A 195 -39.61 8.78 -64.38
CA ALA A 195 -38.36 8.08 -64.60
C ALA A 195 -37.58 8.76 -65.75
N GLY A 196 -36.26 8.88 -65.58
CA GLY A 196 -35.32 9.27 -66.63
C GLY A 196 -33.90 9.24 -66.07
N LEU A 197 -33.27 8.08 -65.99
CA LEU A 197 -32.33 7.47 -66.96
C LEU A 197 -30.88 8.02 -66.87
N LEU A 198 -29.93 7.09 -66.97
CA LEU A 198 -28.46 7.21 -67.17
C LEU A 198 -27.59 7.43 -65.91
N VAL A 199 -26.38 6.88 -65.71
CA VAL A 199 -25.56 5.73 -66.18
C VAL A 199 -24.11 6.12 -65.77
N LEU A 200 -23.39 5.20 -65.12
CA LEU A 200 -21.91 5.06 -65.00
C LEU A 200 -21.00 6.26 -64.66
N ALA A 201 -20.28 6.14 -63.52
CA ALA A 201 -18.82 6.35 -63.31
C ALA A 201 -18.58 6.40 -61.78
N GLY A 202 -17.62 5.73 -61.16
CA GLY A 202 -16.24 5.50 -61.58
C GLY A 202 -15.32 6.53 -60.92
N LEU A 203 -14.76 6.16 -59.76
CA LEU A 203 -13.52 6.66 -59.13
C LEU A 203 -13.28 8.19 -58.97
N GLY A 204 -13.03 8.60 -57.73
CA GLY A 204 -11.93 9.52 -57.43
C GLY A 204 -12.24 10.68 -56.48
N LEU A 205 -11.23 10.97 -55.62
CA LEU A 205 -10.91 12.27 -55.02
C LEU A 205 -11.81 12.72 -53.84
N ILE A 206 -11.33 12.89 -52.60
CA ILE A 206 -10.40 13.93 -52.10
C ILE A 206 -10.14 13.56 -50.61
N VAL A 207 -8.97 13.08 -50.18
CA VAL A 207 -7.76 13.85 -49.79
C VAL A 207 -8.04 15.29 -49.42
N ILE A 208 -8.21 15.60 -48.12
CA ILE A 208 -7.63 16.79 -47.45
C ILE A 208 -8.16 16.86 -46.00
N VAL A 209 -7.21 16.75 -45.05
CA VAL A 209 -7.19 17.47 -43.75
C VAL A 209 -8.21 16.92 -42.72
N ILE A 210 -7.80 16.37 -41.58
CA ILE A 210 -7.05 17.06 -40.53
C ILE A 210 -6.08 16.11 -39.82
N ILE A 211 -4.81 16.39 -40.06
CA ILE A 211 -3.69 16.27 -39.13
C ILE A 211 -4.10 16.94 -37.81
N ARG A 212 -4.50 16.15 -36.80
CA ARG A 212 -4.47 16.58 -35.38
C ARG A 212 -3.96 15.52 -34.42
N ARG A 213 -3.50 14.37 -34.92
CA ARG A 213 -2.71 13.42 -34.15
C ARG A 213 -1.24 13.74 -34.35
N ARG A 214 -0.57 14.21 -33.28
CA ARG A 214 0.88 14.45 -33.11
C ARG A 214 1.34 15.92 -33.07
N THR A 215 0.75 16.72 -32.19
CA THR A 215 1.50 17.79 -31.48
C THR A 215 0.81 18.02 -30.15
N ASN A 216 1.25 17.31 -29.10
CA ASN A 216 1.20 17.69 -27.67
C ASN A 216 1.54 16.49 -26.80
N LYS A 217 2.83 16.13 -26.74
CA LYS A 217 3.49 15.54 -25.57
C LYS A 217 5.00 15.48 -25.83
N ARG A 218 5.66 16.63 -25.71
CA ARG A 218 7.09 16.79 -25.40
C ARG A 218 7.32 18.22 -24.89
N THR A 219 7.07 18.42 -23.61
CA THR A 219 7.64 19.47 -22.74
C THR A 219 7.48 18.99 -21.29
N ASN A 220 8.42 18.17 -20.83
CA ASN A 220 9.30 18.42 -19.70
C ASN A 220 10.31 17.28 -19.62
#